data_AF-A0A1Y0RX93-F1
#
_entry.id   AF-A0A1Y0RX93-F1
#
_cell.length_a   1.000
_cell.length_b   1.000
_cell.length_c   1.000
_cell.angle_alpha   90.00
_cell.angle_beta   90.00
_cell.angle_gamma   90.00
#
_symmetry.space_group_name_H-M   'P 1'
#
loop_
_entity.id
_entity.type
_entity.pdbx_description
1 polymer ?
#
loop_
_entity_poly.entity_id
_entity_poly.type
_entity_poly.pdbx_seq_one_letter_code
_entity_poly.pdbx_strand_id
1 'polypeptide(L)'
;MRKVFILIESDGREITEFPTVRRMLSAIKMAVAEQTSQPTSVEVVAANYFLSEDGILSHSQGQTFSQLQEIICCPLTLSLPDNLSLPFERIIKACRDVTGLRQQLAQQMQVAIGDGCFWLPIVLTAKGPLYGEVITIAEEYNGKKLPENLLICDFSYYQPYHLSDALRQPLYQMAYNLLQSLSAPPATYLVQFGVQTSDICFDRLWPFPTAPALASVGVQQPDLFTCHWYCLTAQPILDLTIMPIVK
;
A
#
# COMPACT_ATOMS: atom_id res chain seq x y z
N MET A 1 -23.90 12.18 -3.51
CA MET A 1 -22.63 12.85 -3.13
C MET A 1 -21.69 11.73 -2.75
N ARG A 2 -20.62 11.50 -3.52
CA ARG A 2 -19.79 10.31 -3.31
C ARG A 2 -19.12 10.39 -1.94
N LYS A 3 -19.14 9.29 -1.19
CA LYS A 3 -18.55 9.20 0.14
C LYS A 3 -17.35 8.26 0.10
N VAL A 4 -16.22 8.72 0.62
CA VAL A 4 -14.99 7.93 0.69
C VAL A 4 -14.64 7.72 2.15
N PHE A 5 -14.51 6.46 2.54
CA PHE A 5 -13.99 6.08 3.84
C PHE A 5 -12.54 5.64 3.69
N ILE A 6 -11.63 6.43 4.25
CA ILE A 6 -10.24 6.01 4.42
C ILE A 6 -10.18 5.19 5.70
N LEU A 7 -9.97 3.88 5.55
CA LEU A 7 -9.93 2.95 6.67
C LEU A 7 -8.51 2.86 7.22
N ILE A 8 -8.33 3.25 8.47
CA ILE A 8 -7.04 3.17 9.18
C ILE A 8 -7.13 2.20 10.34
N GLU A 9 -5.98 1.77 10.84
CA GLU A 9 -5.90 0.99 12.07
C GLU A 9 -6.39 1.82 13.27
N SER A 10 -6.93 1.14 14.27
CA SER A 10 -7.34 1.73 15.55
C SER A 10 -6.62 0.98 16.67
N ASP A 11 -5.72 1.66 17.37
CA ASP A 11 -5.02 1.11 18.55
C ASP A 11 -5.52 1.78 19.86
N GLY A 12 -6.61 2.56 19.78
CA GLY A 12 -7.12 3.34 20.91
C GLY A 12 -6.38 4.66 21.18
N ARG A 13 -5.34 5.00 20.41
CA ARG A 13 -4.69 6.32 20.41
C ARG A 13 -5.17 7.13 19.22
N GLU A 14 -4.95 8.45 19.25
CA GLU A 14 -5.15 9.30 18.08
C GLU A 14 -4.06 9.03 17.04
N ILE A 15 -4.10 7.87 16.37
CA ILE A 15 -3.15 7.46 15.31
C ILE A 15 -3.04 8.54 14.21
N THR A 16 -4.12 9.31 14.03
CA THR A 16 -4.19 10.46 13.13
C THR A 16 -3.27 11.61 13.51
N GLU A 17 -2.70 11.66 14.72
CA GLU A 17 -1.76 12.69 15.13
C GLU A 17 -0.31 12.38 14.73
N PHE A 18 0.02 11.11 14.44
CA PHE A 18 1.38 10.76 14.02
C PHE A 18 1.73 11.44 12.70
N PRO A 19 2.89 12.13 12.60
CA PRO A 19 3.27 12.90 11.41
C PRO A 19 3.22 12.07 10.11
N THR A 20 3.70 10.83 10.16
CA THR A 20 3.71 9.91 9.03
C THR A 20 2.30 9.58 8.56
N VAL A 21 1.38 9.28 9.49
CA VAL A 21 -0.03 9.01 9.16
C VAL A 21 -0.69 10.26 8.59
N ARG A 22 -0.45 11.45 9.16
CA ARG A 22 -0.98 12.72 8.62
C ARG A 22 -0.54 12.95 7.18
N ARG A 23 0.72 12.68 6.86
CA ARG A 23 1.26 12.79 5.49
C ARG A 23 0.60 11.78 4.55
N MET A 24 0.44 10.53 4.96
CA MET A 24 -0.26 9.50 4.15
C MET A 24 -1.71 9.90 3.89
N LEU A 25 -2.43 10.36 4.93
CA LEU A 25 -3.81 10.84 4.82
C LEU A 25 -3.91 12.08 3.92
N SER A 26 -2.94 12.99 3.98
CA SER A 26 -2.89 14.15 3.09
C SER A 26 -2.72 13.73 1.64
N ALA A 27 -1.77 12.82 1.35
CA ALA A 27 -1.49 12.36 -0.01
C ALA A 27 -2.71 11.68 -0.64
N ILE A 28 -3.37 10.77 0.07
CA ILE A 28 -4.58 10.11 -0.46
C ILE A 28 -5.76 11.09 -0.60
N LYS A 29 -5.92 12.07 0.31
CA LYS A 29 -6.96 13.10 0.19
C LYS A 29 -6.74 13.99 -1.04
N MET A 30 -5.49 14.33 -1.35
CA MET A 30 -5.15 15.05 -2.57
C MET A 30 -5.49 14.23 -3.82
N ALA A 31 -5.12 12.95 -3.85
CA ALA A 31 -5.47 12.04 -4.95
C ALA A 31 -6.99 11.96 -5.20
N VAL A 32 -7.79 11.88 -4.13
CA VAL A 32 -9.26 11.92 -4.23
C VAL A 32 -9.72 13.25 -4.84
N ALA A 33 -9.24 14.38 -4.29
CA ALA A 33 -9.66 15.72 -4.68
C ALA A 33 -9.32 16.08 -6.12
N GLU A 34 -8.14 15.69 -6.62
CA GLU A 34 -7.69 15.97 -7.99
C GLU A 34 -8.54 15.26 -9.05
N GLN A 35 -9.10 14.10 -8.71
CA GLN A 35 -9.85 13.27 -9.65
C GLN A 35 -11.36 13.53 -9.65
N THR A 36 -11.90 14.14 -8.58
CA THR A 36 -13.36 14.24 -8.43
C THR A 36 -13.95 15.49 -9.04
N SER A 37 -14.66 15.31 -10.16
CA SER A 37 -15.51 16.36 -10.77
C SER A 37 -16.82 16.59 -10.02
N GLN A 38 -17.15 15.72 -9.06
CA GLN A 38 -18.35 15.79 -8.22
C GLN A 38 -17.98 16.02 -6.76
N PRO A 39 -18.81 16.71 -5.97
CA PRO A 39 -18.57 16.89 -4.54
C PRO A 39 -18.42 15.53 -3.86
N THR A 40 -17.26 15.32 -3.23
CA THR A 40 -16.88 14.06 -2.58
C THR A 40 -16.52 14.33 -1.13
N SER A 41 -17.23 13.68 -0.22
CA SER A 41 -16.92 13.73 1.21
C SER A 41 -15.90 12.65 1.55
N VAL A 42 -14.82 13.03 2.23
CA VAL A 42 -13.77 12.11 2.67
C VAL A 42 -13.73 12.06 4.19
N GLU A 43 -14.01 10.88 4.73
CA GLU A 43 -13.99 10.61 6.17
C GLU A 43 -12.91 9.59 6.49
N VAL A 44 -12.13 9.86 7.54
CA VAL A 44 -11.13 8.91 8.07
C VAL A 44 -11.80 8.14 9.18
N VAL A 45 -11.83 6.81 9.05
CA VAL A 45 -12.56 5.94 9.96
C VAL A 45 -11.63 4.82 10.42
N ALA A 46 -11.62 4.58 11.72
CA ALA A 46 -10.94 3.45 12.31
C ALA A 46 -11.68 2.15 11.92
N ALA A 47 -10.94 1.17 11.40
CA ALA A 47 -11.53 -0.01 10.74
C ALA A 47 -12.47 -0.84 11.64
N ASN A 48 -12.21 -0.87 12.95
CA ASN A 48 -13.04 -1.54 13.96
C ASN A 48 -14.41 -0.87 14.19
N TYR A 49 -14.52 0.46 14.03
CA TYR A 49 -15.78 1.19 14.17
C TYR A 49 -16.63 1.16 12.90
N PHE A 50 -16.09 0.61 11.80
CA PHE A 50 -16.80 0.62 10.52
C PHE A 50 -18.06 -0.27 10.54
N LEU A 51 -18.07 -1.32 11.37
CA LEU A 51 -19.16 -2.32 11.47
C LEU A 51 -19.76 -2.48 12.89
N SER A 52 -19.39 -1.64 13.86
CA SER A 52 -19.99 -1.70 15.21
C SER A 52 -21.51 -1.46 15.17
N GLU A 53 -22.28 -1.86 16.19
CA GLU A 53 -23.74 -1.62 16.23
C GLU A 53 -24.08 -0.11 16.15
N ASP A 54 -23.20 0.76 16.64
CA ASP A 54 -23.20 2.23 16.47
C ASP A 54 -22.41 2.72 15.22
N GLY A 55 -22.04 1.78 14.35
CA GLY A 55 -21.16 1.98 13.20
C GLY A 55 -21.89 2.54 11.99
N ILE A 56 -21.12 3.12 11.07
CA ILE A 56 -21.64 3.91 9.94
C ILE A 56 -22.52 3.07 8.99
N LEU A 57 -22.25 1.77 8.85
CA LEU A 57 -23.08 0.86 8.05
C LEU A 57 -24.26 0.26 8.84
N SER A 58 -24.22 0.23 10.17
CA SER A 58 -25.30 -0.28 11.01
C SER A 58 -26.50 0.67 11.03
N HIS A 59 -26.24 1.98 10.98
CA HIS A 59 -27.28 3.00 10.76
C HIS A 59 -27.86 3.03 9.34
N SER A 60 -27.34 2.20 8.42
CA SER A 60 -27.86 2.06 7.06
C SER A 60 -28.81 0.87 6.90
N GLN A 61 -29.22 0.20 7.98
CA GLN A 61 -30.33 -0.77 8.00
C GLN A 61 -31.66 -0.06 7.68
N GLY A 62 -31.91 0.16 6.39
CA GLY A 62 -33.02 0.94 5.84
C GLY A 62 -32.66 1.68 4.55
N GLN A 63 -31.38 1.78 4.20
CA GLN A 63 -30.92 2.39 2.96
C GLN A 63 -30.87 1.37 1.83
N THR A 64 -31.67 1.62 0.80
CA THR A 64 -31.75 0.83 -0.44
C THR A 64 -30.35 0.60 -1.05
N PHE A 65 -30.10 -0.59 -1.60
CA PHE A 65 -28.84 -1.00 -2.28
C PHE A 65 -28.24 0.07 -3.22
N SER A 66 -29.05 0.97 -3.79
CA SER A 66 -28.62 2.08 -4.62
C SER A 66 -27.79 3.16 -3.89
N GLN A 67 -27.91 3.33 -2.56
CA GLN A 67 -27.14 4.31 -1.77
C GLN A 67 -25.74 3.78 -1.39
N LEU A 68 -25.57 2.46 -1.30
CA LEU A 68 -24.28 1.82 -1.07
C LEU A 68 -23.34 1.91 -2.29
N GLN A 69 -23.88 2.14 -3.50
CA GLN A 69 -23.08 2.34 -4.72
C GLN A 69 -22.27 3.65 -4.71
N GLU A 70 -22.58 4.60 -3.82
CA GLU A 70 -21.86 5.87 -3.70
C GLU A 70 -20.70 5.84 -2.69
N ILE A 71 -20.49 4.72 -2.00
CA ILE A 71 -19.45 4.58 -0.96
C ILE A 71 -18.24 3.84 -1.51
N ILE A 72 -17.05 4.45 -1.40
CA ILE A 72 -15.77 3.76 -1.63
C ILE A 72 -15.05 3.54 -0.31
N CYS A 73 -14.61 2.31 -0.09
CA CYS A 73 -13.67 1.98 0.97
C CYS A 73 -12.24 2.05 0.43
N CYS A 74 -11.39 2.85 1.08
CA CYS A 74 -9.98 2.99 0.77
C CYS A 74 -9.15 2.44 1.95
N PRO A 75 -8.80 1.14 1.94
CA PRO A 75 -8.08 0.53 3.05
C PRO A 75 -6.61 0.95 3.08
N LEU A 76 -6.17 1.53 4.19
CA LEU A 76 -4.77 1.78 4.53
C LEU A 76 -4.34 0.98 5.77
N THR A 77 -4.99 -0.16 6.02
CA THR A 77 -4.70 -1.05 7.14
C THR A 77 -4.94 -2.51 6.76
N LEU A 78 -4.17 -3.41 7.38
CA LEU A 78 -4.41 -4.85 7.32
C LEU A 78 -5.45 -5.29 8.36
N SER A 79 -5.81 -4.45 9.33
CA SER A 79 -6.66 -4.77 10.48
C SER A 79 -8.15 -4.52 10.20
N LEU A 80 -8.63 -5.02 9.06
CA LEU A 80 -10.05 -5.00 8.73
C LEU A 80 -10.84 -6.04 9.54
N PRO A 81 -12.10 -5.73 9.94
CA PRO A 81 -13.00 -6.70 10.56
C PRO A 81 -13.28 -7.90 9.65
N ASP A 82 -13.37 -9.10 10.21
CA ASP A 82 -13.56 -10.33 9.44
C ASP A 82 -14.94 -10.47 8.79
N ASN A 83 -15.91 -9.69 9.26
CA ASN A 83 -17.27 -9.60 8.72
C ASN A 83 -17.41 -8.55 7.60
N LEU A 84 -16.32 -7.88 7.21
CA LEU A 84 -16.33 -6.89 6.14
C LEU A 84 -16.05 -7.52 4.78
N SER A 85 -17.10 -7.75 3.99
CA SER A 85 -16.99 -8.24 2.60
C SER A 85 -16.52 -7.14 1.65
N LEU A 86 -15.20 -6.96 1.52
CA LEU A 86 -14.59 -6.10 0.49
C LEU A 86 -13.98 -6.93 -0.64
N PRO A 87 -13.86 -6.38 -1.87
CA PRO A 87 -13.11 -7.01 -2.96
C PRO A 87 -11.65 -7.37 -2.60
N PHE A 88 -11.09 -6.72 -1.56
CA PHE A 88 -9.71 -6.89 -1.11
C PHE A 88 -9.56 -7.80 0.12
N GLU A 89 -10.64 -8.41 0.63
CA GLU A 89 -10.61 -9.16 1.89
C GLU A 89 -9.60 -10.33 1.84
N ARG A 90 -9.64 -11.13 0.77
CA ARG A 90 -8.74 -12.29 0.61
C ARG A 90 -7.27 -11.88 0.59
N ILE A 91 -6.94 -10.83 -0.17
CA ILE A 91 -5.55 -10.36 -0.28
C ILE A 91 -5.07 -9.72 1.03
N ILE A 92 -5.94 -8.99 1.73
CA ILE A 92 -5.63 -8.42 3.05
C ILE A 92 -5.38 -9.52 4.08
N LYS A 93 -6.20 -10.58 4.12
CA LYS A 93 -5.98 -11.74 5.00
C LYS A 93 -4.65 -12.44 4.69
N ALA A 94 -4.33 -12.65 3.42
CA ALA A 94 -3.04 -13.23 3.01
C ALA A 94 -1.85 -12.35 3.43
N CYS A 95 -1.94 -11.03 3.25
CA CYS A 95 -0.90 -10.09 3.66
C CYS A 95 -0.77 -9.93 5.19
N ARG A 96 -1.83 -10.22 5.94
CA ARG A 96 -1.81 -10.25 7.41
C ARG A 96 -1.03 -11.46 7.95
N ASP A 97 -1.12 -12.62 7.29
CA ASP A 97 -0.38 -13.83 7.64
C ASP A 97 1.03 -13.84 7.01
N VAL A 98 1.92 -13.05 7.58
CA VAL A 98 3.31 -12.89 7.12
C VAL A 98 4.07 -14.21 7.17
N THR A 99 3.90 -14.98 8.25
CA THR A 99 4.59 -16.25 8.44
C THR A 99 4.13 -17.27 7.41
N GLY A 100 2.83 -17.40 7.20
CA GLY A 100 2.27 -18.29 6.17
C GLY A 100 2.73 -17.90 4.77
N LEU A 101 2.74 -16.60 4.45
CA LEU A 101 3.17 -16.13 3.14
C LEU A 101 4.67 -16.36 2.89
N ARG A 102 5.53 -16.10 3.88
CA ARG A 102 6.97 -16.43 3.84
C ARG A 102 7.17 -17.94 3.61
N GLN A 103 6.47 -18.79 4.37
CA GLN A 103 6.57 -20.25 4.23
C GLN A 103 6.11 -20.73 2.85
N GLN A 104 5.00 -20.19 2.33
CA GLN A 104 4.50 -20.51 1.00
C GLN A 104 5.55 -20.19 -0.07
N LEU A 105 6.19 -19.01 0.00
CA LEU A 105 7.20 -18.60 -0.97
C LEU A 105 8.46 -19.46 -0.90
N ALA A 106 8.92 -19.78 0.31
CA ALA A 106 10.07 -20.66 0.51
C ALA A 106 9.82 -22.06 -0.05
N GLN A 107 8.65 -22.65 0.21
CA GLN A 107 8.35 -24.03 -0.15
C GLN A 107 7.93 -24.21 -1.60
N GLN A 108 7.11 -23.30 -2.14
CA GLN A 108 6.50 -23.47 -3.46
C GLN A 108 7.24 -22.73 -4.56
N MET A 109 7.92 -21.61 -4.22
CA MET A 109 8.60 -20.75 -5.19
C MET A 109 10.12 -20.76 -5.04
N GLN A 110 10.66 -21.46 -4.03
CA GLN A 110 12.09 -21.54 -3.74
C GLN A 110 12.74 -20.16 -3.54
N VAL A 111 11.98 -19.21 -2.98
CA VAL A 111 12.43 -17.84 -2.70
C VAL A 111 12.99 -17.79 -1.28
N ALA A 112 14.17 -17.19 -1.10
CA ALA A 112 14.73 -16.95 0.22
C ALA A 112 13.80 -16.05 1.05
N ILE A 113 13.72 -16.28 2.36
CA ILE A 113 12.94 -15.45 3.29
C ILE A 113 13.86 -14.72 4.25
N GLY A 114 13.52 -13.48 4.59
CA GLY A 114 14.33 -12.67 5.50
C GLY A 114 13.70 -11.32 5.73
N ASP A 115 14.27 -10.57 6.67
CA ASP A 115 13.83 -9.21 6.93
C ASP A 115 14.33 -8.27 5.83
N GLY A 116 13.48 -7.32 5.46
CA GLY A 116 13.69 -6.42 4.34
C GLY A 116 13.66 -4.95 4.75
N CYS A 117 14.55 -4.16 4.16
CA CYS A 117 14.62 -2.71 4.28
C CYS A 117 14.40 -2.00 2.92
N PHE A 118 13.98 -2.77 1.91
CA PHE A 118 13.64 -2.28 0.58
C PHE A 118 12.18 -2.60 0.28
N TRP A 119 11.54 -1.74 -0.50
CA TRP A 119 10.18 -1.93 -1.00
C TRP A 119 10.16 -1.78 -2.51
N LEU A 120 9.65 -2.77 -3.21
CA LEU A 120 9.29 -2.68 -4.62
C LEU A 120 7.82 -2.23 -4.73
N PRO A 121 7.56 -1.04 -5.29
CA PRO A 121 6.21 -0.65 -5.66
C PRO A 121 5.73 -1.39 -6.89
N ILE A 122 4.49 -1.88 -6.84
CA ILE A 122 3.84 -2.56 -7.95
C ILE A 122 2.42 -2.04 -8.06
N VAL A 123 2.09 -1.43 -9.19
CA VAL A 123 0.71 -1.06 -9.52
C VAL A 123 0.16 -2.16 -10.42
N LEU A 124 -0.61 -3.07 -9.85
CA LEU A 124 -1.23 -4.15 -10.61
C LEU A 124 -2.48 -3.62 -11.30
N THR A 125 -2.49 -3.64 -12.62
CA THR A 125 -3.63 -3.24 -13.44
C THR A 125 -4.26 -4.46 -14.12
N ALA A 126 -5.40 -4.26 -14.79
CA ALA A 126 -6.00 -5.32 -15.63
C ALA A 126 -5.10 -5.79 -16.78
N LYS A 127 -4.12 -4.98 -17.21
CA LYS A 127 -3.15 -5.33 -18.26
C LYS A 127 -1.90 -6.03 -17.73
N GLY A 128 -1.69 -6.03 -16.41
CA GLY A 128 -0.49 -6.53 -15.77
C GLY A 128 0.14 -5.50 -14.82
N PRO A 129 1.26 -5.88 -14.16
CA PRO A 129 1.95 -5.04 -13.21
C PRO A 129 2.76 -3.93 -13.89
N LEU A 130 2.65 -2.72 -13.36
CA LEU A 130 3.61 -1.64 -13.57
C LEU A 130 4.53 -1.60 -12.35
N TYR A 131 5.83 -1.74 -12.58
CA TYR A 131 6.83 -1.72 -11.51
C TYR A 131 7.35 -0.31 -11.32
N GLY A 132 7.32 0.19 -10.08
CA GLY A 132 8.00 1.43 -9.71
C GLY A 132 9.48 1.20 -9.42
N GLU A 133 10.23 2.30 -9.32
CA GLU A 133 11.59 2.26 -8.78
C GLU A 133 11.54 1.91 -7.29
N VAL A 134 12.55 1.16 -6.83
CA VAL A 134 12.61 0.65 -5.44
C VAL A 134 12.70 1.81 -4.46
N ILE A 135 12.11 1.61 -3.29
CA ILE A 135 12.15 2.51 -2.14
C ILE A 135 13.03 1.88 -1.07
N THR A 136 13.84 2.69 -0.39
CA THR A 136 14.65 2.26 0.77
C THR A 136 14.55 3.27 1.91
N ILE A 137 15.14 2.96 3.05
CA ILE A 137 15.33 3.89 4.15
C ILE A 137 16.42 4.90 3.76
N ALA A 138 16.14 6.20 3.88
CA ALA A 138 17.03 7.27 3.45
C ALA A 138 18.37 7.26 4.21
N GLU A 139 18.37 6.87 5.47
CA GLU A 139 19.57 6.71 6.29
C GLU A 139 20.48 5.62 5.73
N GLU A 140 19.92 4.48 5.32
CA GLU A 140 20.67 3.38 4.68
C GLU A 140 21.25 3.81 3.33
N TYR A 141 20.48 4.54 2.52
CA TYR A 141 20.96 5.08 1.24
C TYR A 141 22.18 6.00 1.43
N ASN A 142 22.16 6.83 2.47
CA ASN A 142 23.26 7.74 2.79
C ASN A 142 24.45 7.04 3.48
N GLY A 143 24.43 5.71 3.63
CA GLY A 143 25.47 4.94 4.32
C GLY A 143 25.56 5.24 5.82
N LYS A 144 24.51 5.81 6.42
CA LYS A 144 24.47 6.12 7.84
C LYS A 144 23.98 4.90 8.61
N LYS A 145 24.68 4.57 9.70
CA LYS A 145 24.20 3.57 10.64
C LYS A 145 22.89 4.07 11.25
N LEU A 146 21.83 3.29 11.14
CA LEU A 146 20.56 3.56 11.80
C LEU A 146 20.80 3.72 13.31
N PRO A 147 20.37 4.83 13.93
CA PRO A 147 20.44 5.00 15.38
C PRO A 147 19.69 3.86 16.09
N GLU A 148 20.27 3.30 17.15
CA GLU A 148 19.69 2.18 17.91
C GLU A 148 18.33 2.50 18.55
N ASN A 149 18.00 3.79 18.67
CA ASN A 149 16.79 4.31 19.31
C ASN A 149 15.78 4.92 18.32
N LEU A 150 15.96 4.77 17.00
CA LEU A 150 14.99 5.31 16.05
C LEU A 150 13.70 4.47 16.11
N LEU A 151 12.57 5.13 16.38
CA LEU A 151 11.28 4.47 16.25
C LEU A 151 10.96 4.33 14.77
N ILE A 152 10.26 3.24 14.39
CA ILE A 152 9.88 2.96 13.00
C ILE A 152 9.12 4.13 12.35
N CYS A 153 8.42 4.94 13.15
CA CYS A 153 7.70 6.12 12.71
C CYS A 153 8.58 7.33 12.32
N ASP A 154 9.88 7.30 12.65
CA ASP A 154 10.83 8.39 12.39
C ASP A 154 11.67 8.17 11.13
N PHE A 155 11.52 7.02 10.44
CA PHE A 155 12.26 6.75 9.21
C PHE A 155 11.87 7.70 8.09
N SER A 156 12.89 8.22 7.41
CA SER A 156 12.73 8.86 6.11
C SER A 156 12.92 7.81 5.02
N TYR A 157 12.21 7.97 3.91
CA TYR A 157 12.26 7.04 2.79
C TYR A 157 12.82 7.74 1.55
N TYR A 158 13.53 6.98 0.72
CA TYR A 158 14.16 7.46 -0.50
C TYR A 158 13.70 6.66 -1.71
N GLN A 159 13.33 7.38 -2.77
CA GLN A 159 13.03 6.87 -4.10
C GLN A 159 13.61 7.88 -5.11
N PRO A 160 14.16 7.44 -6.27
CA PRO A 160 14.36 6.06 -6.68
C PRO A 160 15.66 5.44 -6.13
N TYR A 161 15.55 4.23 -5.55
CA TYR A 161 16.71 3.38 -5.29
C TYR A 161 16.94 2.46 -6.49
N HIS A 162 18.08 2.63 -7.15
CA HIS A 162 18.39 1.87 -8.36
C HIS A 162 19.02 0.52 -8.02
N LEU A 163 18.32 -0.57 -8.36
CA LEU A 163 18.87 -1.92 -8.33
C LEU A 163 19.62 -2.25 -9.61
N SER A 164 20.64 -3.10 -9.50
CA SER A 164 21.26 -3.73 -10.67
C SER A 164 20.26 -4.67 -11.37
N ASP A 165 20.45 -4.88 -12.68
CA ASP A 165 19.58 -5.78 -13.45
C ASP A 165 19.57 -7.22 -12.92
N ALA A 166 20.72 -7.66 -12.38
CA ALA A 166 20.87 -8.97 -11.76
C ALA A 166 19.94 -9.17 -10.54
N LEU A 167 19.63 -8.10 -9.81
CA LEU A 167 18.68 -8.13 -8.69
C LEU A 167 17.25 -7.80 -9.13
N ARG A 168 17.10 -6.88 -10.07
CA ARG A 168 15.81 -6.37 -10.54
C ARG A 168 14.96 -7.44 -11.23
N GLN A 169 15.55 -8.22 -12.13
CA GLN A 169 14.80 -9.24 -12.89
C GLN A 169 14.26 -10.36 -11.97
N PRO A 170 15.06 -10.98 -11.08
CA PRO A 170 14.54 -11.96 -10.13
C PRO A 170 13.47 -11.37 -9.19
N LEU A 171 13.67 -10.14 -8.73
CA LEU A 171 12.70 -9.43 -7.88
C LEU A 171 11.34 -9.25 -8.60
N TYR A 172 11.34 -8.83 -9.86
CA TYR A 172 10.11 -8.68 -10.65
C TYR A 172 9.43 -10.02 -10.90
N GLN A 173 10.20 -11.07 -11.21
CA GLN A 173 9.67 -12.41 -11.41
C GLN A 173 9.04 -12.97 -10.13
N MET A 174 9.72 -12.84 -8.98
CA MET A 174 9.21 -13.22 -7.67
C MET A 174 7.90 -12.49 -7.37
N ALA A 175 7.90 -11.16 -7.53
CA ALA A 175 6.74 -10.32 -7.27
C ALA A 175 5.53 -10.69 -8.16
N TYR A 176 5.76 -10.92 -9.45
CA TYR A 176 4.72 -11.40 -10.37
C TYR A 176 4.13 -12.74 -9.92
N ASN A 177 4.99 -13.72 -9.62
CA ASN A 177 4.57 -15.06 -9.19
C ASN A 177 3.79 -15.01 -7.88
N LEU A 178 4.24 -14.19 -6.92
CA LEU A 178 3.55 -13.93 -5.66
C LEU A 178 2.14 -13.41 -5.92
N LEU A 179 1.98 -12.33 -6.68
CA LEU A 179 0.67 -11.73 -6.95
C LEU A 179 -0.26 -12.68 -7.73
N GLN A 180 0.28 -13.44 -8.68
CA GLN A 180 -0.47 -14.48 -9.39
C GLN A 180 -0.96 -15.59 -8.46
N SER A 181 -0.10 -16.10 -7.58
CA SER A 181 -0.47 -17.17 -6.64
C SER A 181 -1.58 -16.76 -5.68
N LEU A 182 -1.64 -15.46 -5.35
CA LEU A 182 -2.68 -14.89 -4.49
C LEU A 182 -3.94 -14.51 -5.25
N SER A 183 -3.94 -14.63 -6.59
CA SER A 183 -4.99 -14.08 -7.47
C SER A 183 -5.28 -12.62 -7.12
N ALA A 184 -4.21 -11.84 -6.96
CA ALA A 184 -4.27 -10.48 -6.43
C ALA A 184 -5.12 -9.58 -7.35
N PRO A 185 -6.10 -8.83 -6.81
CA PRO A 185 -6.90 -7.89 -7.60
C PRO A 185 -6.08 -6.65 -8.00
N PRO A 186 -6.52 -5.85 -8.99
CA PRO A 186 -5.88 -4.58 -9.30
C PRO A 186 -5.80 -3.66 -8.08
N ALA A 187 -4.57 -3.28 -7.71
CA ALA A 187 -4.27 -2.40 -6.58
C ALA A 187 -2.82 -1.93 -6.65
N THR A 188 -2.48 -0.97 -5.79
CA THR A 188 -1.08 -0.63 -5.47
C THR A 188 -0.59 -1.56 -4.36
N TYR A 189 0.49 -2.28 -4.65
CA TYR A 189 1.19 -3.18 -3.74
C TYR A 189 2.59 -2.66 -3.41
N LEU A 190 3.06 -2.99 -2.22
CA LEU A 190 4.47 -2.87 -1.85
C LEU A 190 5.00 -4.24 -1.44
N VAL A 191 5.96 -4.77 -2.19
CA VAL A 191 6.72 -5.97 -1.80
C VAL A 191 7.93 -5.53 -1.01
N GLN A 192 7.96 -5.86 0.27
CA GLN A 192 9.13 -5.65 1.13
C GLN A 192 10.10 -6.82 0.96
N PHE A 193 11.38 -6.50 0.76
CA PHE A 193 12.42 -7.48 0.50
C PHE A 193 13.77 -7.03 1.08
N GLY A 194 14.67 -7.99 1.28
CA GLY A 194 16.06 -7.77 1.63
C GLY A 194 17.01 -8.28 0.54
N VAL A 195 18.29 -7.95 0.68
CA VAL A 195 19.37 -8.47 -0.17
C VAL A 195 20.40 -9.15 0.72
N GLN A 196 20.56 -10.47 0.56
CA GLN A 196 21.52 -11.26 1.33
C GLN A 196 22.52 -11.92 0.39
N THR A 197 23.81 -11.60 0.52
CA THR A 197 24.89 -12.22 -0.28
C THR A 197 24.64 -12.17 -1.80
N SER A 198 23.92 -11.15 -2.28
CA SER A 198 23.47 -10.92 -3.67
C SER A 198 22.18 -11.62 -4.12
N ASP A 199 21.45 -12.26 -3.21
CA ASP A 199 20.13 -12.82 -3.49
C ASP A 199 19.01 -12.00 -2.85
N ILE A 200 17.87 -11.94 -3.53
CA ILE A 200 16.64 -11.32 -3.02
C ILE A 200 16.00 -12.26 -1.98
N CYS A 201 15.65 -11.71 -0.82
CA CYS A 201 14.81 -12.41 0.14
C CYS A 201 13.49 -11.69 0.36
N PHE A 202 12.39 -12.45 0.38
CA PHE A 202 11.06 -11.92 0.63
C PHE A 202 10.83 -11.70 2.12
N ASP A 203 10.28 -10.54 2.46
CA ASP A 203 9.84 -10.21 3.82
C ASP A 203 8.30 -10.25 3.90
N ARG A 204 7.64 -9.34 3.18
CA ARG A 204 6.22 -9.03 3.38
C ARG A 204 5.59 -8.45 2.10
N LEU A 205 4.28 -8.61 1.96
CA LEU A 205 3.46 -7.93 0.97
C LEU A 205 2.47 -6.98 1.65
N TRP A 206 2.30 -5.77 1.10
CA TRP A 206 1.26 -4.83 1.49
C TRP A 206 0.31 -4.57 0.30
N PRO A 207 -1.02 -4.66 0.48
CA PRO A 207 -2.00 -4.46 -0.59
C PRO A 207 -2.50 -3.00 -0.69
N PHE A 208 -1.70 -2.05 -0.21
CA PHE A 208 -1.97 -0.60 -0.24
C PHE A 208 -0.66 0.16 0.03
N PRO A 209 -0.59 1.48 -0.29
CA PRO A 209 0.57 2.30 0.04
C PRO A 209 0.74 2.47 1.56
N THR A 210 1.90 2.09 2.08
CA THR A 210 2.31 2.30 3.48
C THR A 210 3.29 3.47 3.59
N ALA A 211 3.86 3.71 4.79
CA ALA A 211 4.79 4.82 5.02
C ALA A 211 5.92 4.97 3.96
N PRO A 212 6.58 3.90 3.47
CA PRO A 212 7.53 3.97 2.35
C PRO A 212 7.00 4.69 1.11
N ALA A 213 5.71 4.54 0.78
CA ALA A 213 5.12 5.17 -0.39
C ALA A 213 5.16 6.71 -0.36
N LEU A 214 5.38 7.33 0.80
CA LEU A 214 5.60 8.77 0.90
C LEU A 214 6.82 9.25 0.11
N ALA A 215 7.79 8.37 -0.16
CA ALA A 215 8.94 8.71 -1.01
C ALA A 215 8.54 9.01 -2.47
N SER A 216 7.36 8.56 -2.92
CA SER A 216 6.86 8.83 -4.26
C SER A 216 6.24 10.22 -4.41
N VAL A 217 5.82 10.86 -3.31
CA VAL A 217 5.13 12.15 -3.34
C VAL A 217 6.09 13.25 -3.78
N GLY A 218 5.80 13.87 -4.92
CA GLY A 218 6.67 14.89 -5.54
C GLY A 218 7.90 14.34 -6.26
N VAL A 219 8.03 13.01 -6.36
CA VAL A 219 9.16 12.33 -7.02
C VAL A 219 8.69 11.45 -8.17
N GLN A 220 7.51 10.84 -8.07
CA GLN A 220 6.93 9.98 -9.09
C GLN A 220 5.56 10.52 -9.52
N GLN A 221 5.22 10.41 -10.80
CA GLN A 221 3.90 10.75 -11.33
C GLN A 221 3.28 9.58 -12.12
N PRO A 222 2.05 9.15 -11.79
CA PRO A 222 1.35 9.44 -10.53
C PRO A 222 2.10 8.87 -9.31
N ASP A 223 1.97 9.52 -8.16
CA ASP A 223 2.48 8.97 -6.90
C ASP A 223 1.69 7.72 -6.49
N LEU A 224 2.21 6.95 -5.54
CA LEU A 224 1.64 5.65 -5.19
C LEU A 224 0.28 5.73 -4.47
N PHE A 225 -0.04 6.85 -3.80
CA PHE A 225 -1.36 7.08 -3.23
C PHE A 225 -2.37 7.41 -4.33
N THR A 226 -1.96 8.21 -5.32
CA THR A 226 -2.75 8.46 -6.53
C THR A 226 -3.00 7.17 -7.31
N CYS A 227 -1.98 6.33 -7.49
CA CYS A 227 -2.13 5.00 -8.11
C CYS A 227 -3.15 4.14 -7.36
N HIS A 228 -3.11 4.16 -6.03
CA HIS A 228 -4.03 3.36 -5.21
C HIS A 228 -5.47 3.83 -5.40
N TRP A 229 -5.68 5.15 -5.37
CA TRP A 229 -6.99 5.75 -5.66
C TRP A 229 -7.49 5.38 -7.05
N TYR A 230 -6.62 5.44 -8.07
CA TYR A 230 -6.97 5.08 -9.44
C TYR A 230 -7.36 3.60 -9.56
N CYS A 231 -6.67 2.69 -8.86
CA CYS A 231 -7.08 1.29 -8.80
C CYS A 231 -8.47 1.12 -8.18
N LEU A 232 -8.75 1.79 -7.06
CA LEU A 232 -10.06 1.74 -6.37
C LEU A 232 -11.21 2.31 -7.22
N THR A 233 -10.90 3.26 -8.11
CA THR A 233 -11.87 3.95 -8.97
C THR A 233 -11.82 3.48 -10.43
N ALA A 234 -11.10 2.39 -10.70
CA ALA A 234 -10.91 1.80 -12.03
C ALA A 234 -10.43 2.81 -13.09
N GLN A 235 -9.60 3.78 -12.68
CA GLN A 235 -8.99 4.74 -13.58
C GLN A 235 -7.75 4.13 -14.24
N PRO A 236 -7.47 4.49 -15.51
CA PRO A 236 -6.28 4.00 -16.20
C PRO A 236 -5.00 4.56 -15.56
N ILE A 237 -4.01 3.70 -15.41
CA ILE A 237 -2.64 4.06 -15.06
C ILE A 237 -1.79 3.59 -16.23
N LEU A 238 -1.17 4.54 -16.92
CA LEU A 238 -0.46 4.26 -18.18
C LEU A 238 1.03 4.01 -17.93
N ASP A 239 1.63 4.75 -17.01
CA ASP A 239 3.05 4.67 -16.69
C ASP A 239 3.30 5.18 -15.26
N LEU A 240 4.48 4.88 -14.72
CA LEU A 240 5.02 5.39 -13.46
C LEU A 240 6.32 6.14 -13.77
N THR A 241 6.24 7.46 -13.88
CA THR A 241 7.40 8.28 -14.30
C THR A 241 8.08 8.92 -13.11
N ILE A 242 9.39 8.73 -12.96
CA ILE A 242 10.19 9.52 -12.00
C ILE A 242 10.40 10.93 -12.56
N MET A 243 10.00 11.93 -11.78
CA MET A 243 10.17 13.33 -12.12
C MET A 243 11.64 13.73 -12.05
N PRO A 244 12.17 14.46 -13.05
CA PRO A 244 13.51 14.99 -12.98
C PRO A 244 13.61 15.98 -11.80
N ILE A 245 14.65 15.85 -10.98
CA ILE A 245 14.94 16.84 -9.94
C ILE A 245 15.25 18.16 -10.63
N VAL A 246 14.36 19.15 -10.48
CA VAL A 246 14.65 20.52 -10.87
C VAL A 246 15.71 21.04 -9.92
N LYS A 247 16.94 21.15 -10.40
CA LYS A 247 18.06 21.76 -9.67
C LYS A 247 17.91 23.27 -9.59
#